data_AF-A0A6A0GXM1-F1
#
_entry.id   AF-A0A6A0GXM1-F1
#
_cell.length_a   1.000
_cell.length_b   1.000
_cell.length_c   1.000
_cell.angle_alpha   90.00
_cell.angle_beta   90.00
_cell.angle_gamma   90.00
#
_symmetry.space_group_name_H-M   'P 1'
#
loop_
_entity.id
_entity.type
_entity.pdbx_description
1 polymer ?
#
loop_
_entity_poly.entity_id
_entity_poly.type
_entity_poly.pdbx_seq_one_letter_code
_entity_poly.pdbx_strand_id
1 'polypeptide(L)'
;MGASVGAAIDTPDDCQMTGAGGDKVSLICRLRTINSELDTTNFSVIPARVTISLEVECSDVLFFQSALRNKSFVQLTRLRQLQIEYCKIGEVPRDAFAGLGNLQNLTLKTFNTDCTLPPELFKENKRLTKLYARNNSITVLAPGLFTGLYMLLELNLADNDLTNTWVNSETFMDLLRLASLDLSHNKISRLDAATFRDLTNLQVWTFA
;
A
#
# COMPACT_ATOMS: atom_id res chain seq x y z
N MET A 1 6.99 4.18 -47.38
CA MET A 1 5.85 3.86 -46.50
C MET A 1 6.41 3.62 -45.12
N GLY A 2 6.17 4.55 -44.20
CA GLY A 2 6.82 4.60 -42.89
C GLY A 2 6.31 3.49 -41.97
N ALA A 3 7.20 2.63 -41.52
CA ALA A 3 6.95 1.77 -40.38
C ALA A 3 6.87 2.65 -39.13
N SER A 4 5.72 2.66 -38.46
CA SER A 4 5.59 3.21 -37.13
C SER A 4 6.45 2.36 -36.19
N VAL A 5 7.64 2.86 -35.88
CA VAL A 5 8.45 2.33 -34.78
C VAL A 5 7.70 2.68 -33.50
N GLY A 6 6.90 1.74 -33.00
CA GLY A 6 6.41 1.82 -31.63
C GLY A 6 7.63 1.86 -30.73
N ALA A 7 7.84 2.96 -30.02
CA ALA A 7 8.97 3.09 -29.11
C ALA A 7 8.92 1.94 -28.11
N ALA A 8 9.93 1.08 -28.13
CA ALA A 8 10.09 0.04 -27.13
C ALA A 8 10.20 0.74 -25.77
N ILE A 9 9.23 0.51 -24.89
CA ILE A 9 9.28 1.02 -23.53
C ILE A 9 10.33 0.20 -22.80
N ASP A 10 11.41 0.86 -22.39
CA ASP A 10 12.48 0.23 -21.63
C ASP A 10 11.98 -0.07 -20.21
N THR A 11 12.00 -1.35 -19.83
CA THR A 11 11.58 -1.84 -18.52
C THR A 11 12.77 -2.41 -17.77
N PRO A 12 12.88 -2.20 -16.45
CA PRO A 12 13.98 -2.79 -15.67
C PRO A 12 14.01 -4.31 -15.79
N ASP A 13 15.19 -4.92 -15.71
CA ASP A 13 15.38 -6.38 -15.91
C ASP A 13 14.53 -7.25 -14.98
N ASP A 14 14.36 -6.81 -13.73
CA ASP A 14 13.55 -7.54 -12.73
C ASP A 14 12.03 -7.33 -12.92
N CYS A 15 11.62 -6.53 -13.89
CA CYS A 15 10.24 -6.13 -14.12
C CYS A 15 9.72 -6.60 -15.48
N GLN A 16 8.47 -7.07 -15.49
CA GLN A 16 7.77 -7.54 -16.68
C GLN A 16 6.47 -6.76 -16.88
N MET A 17 6.13 -6.47 -18.13
CA MET A 17 4.83 -5.92 -18.48
C MET A 17 3.76 -6.99 -18.41
N THR A 18 2.65 -6.70 -17.72
CA THR A 18 1.50 -7.62 -17.60
C THR A 18 0.23 -7.10 -18.23
N GLY A 19 0.20 -5.83 -18.59
CA GLY A 19 -0.89 -5.24 -19.35
C GLY A 19 -0.47 -3.92 -19.95
N ALA A 20 -0.85 -3.71 -21.21
CA ALA A 20 -0.72 -2.44 -21.91
C ALA A 20 -2.10 -2.02 -22.43
N GLY A 21 -2.48 -0.77 -22.19
CA GLY A 21 -3.76 -0.21 -22.62
C GLY A 21 -3.58 1.21 -23.13
N GLY A 22 -3.53 1.37 -24.45
CA GLY A 22 -3.07 2.62 -25.08
C GLY A 22 -1.62 2.91 -24.67
N ASP A 23 -1.35 4.14 -24.23
CA ASP A 23 -0.02 4.60 -23.78
C ASP A 23 0.28 4.26 -22.31
N LYS A 24 -0.46 3.35 -21.69
CA LYS A 24 -0.33 3.02 -20.26
C LYS A 24 0.16 1.59 -20.07
N VAL A 25 1.00 1.38 -19.06
CA VAL A 25 1.58 0.07 -18.73
C VAL A 25 1.36 -0.31 -17.28
N SER A 26 1.24 -1.62 -17.07
CA SER A 26 1.25 -2.29 -15.77
C SER A 26 2.49 -3.16 -15.68
N LEU A 27 3.23 -3.02 -14.59
CA LEU A 27 4.49 -3.73 -14.36
C LEU A 27 4.36 -4.63 -13.13
N ILE A 28 4.92 -5.83 -13.23
CA ILE A 28 5.20 -6.70 -12.09
C ILE A 28 6.72 -6.86 -11.99
N CYS A 29 7.29 -6.46 -10.87
CA CYS A 29 8.70 -6.61 -10.55
C CYS A 29 8.89 -7.73 -9.54
N ARG A 30 9.65 -8.76 -9.92
CA ARG A 30 9.98 -9.89 -9.05
C ARG A 30 11.37 -9.71 -8.51
N LEU A 31 11.47 -9.32 -7.25
CA LEU A 31 12.73 -8.99 -6.59
C LEU A 31 13.13 -10.09 -5.62
N ARG A 32 14.43 -10.16 -5.33
CA ARG A 32 14.87 -10.94 -4.17
C ARG A 32 14.50 -10.23 -2.88
N THR A 33 14.88 -8.95 -2.77
CA THR A 33 14.57 -8.03 -1.66
C THR A 33 14.48 -6.58 -2.18
N ILE A 34 13.97 -5.65 -1.36
CA ILE A 34 14.07 -4.20 -1.61
C ILE A 34 15.17 -3.62 -0.70
N ASN A 35 16.25 -3.10 -1.28
CA ASN A 35 17.39 -2.51 -0.56
C ASN A 35 17.80 -3.29 0.72
N SER A 36 18.46 -4.42 0.55
CA SER A 36 19.04 -5.20 1.65
C SER A 36 20.56 -5.08 1.66
N GLU A 37 21.22 -5.87 2.50
CA GLU A 37 22.68 -6.01 2.49
C GLU A 37 23.22 -6.59 1.17
N LEU A 38 22.38 -7.30 0.41
CA LEU A 38 22.77 -8.01 -0.81
C LEU A 38 22.28 -7.33 -2.09
N ASP A 39 21.22 -6.53 -2.00
CA ASP A 39 20.54 -5.96 -3.17
C ASP A 39 20.30 -4.47 -3.01
N THR A 40 20.43 -3.71 -4.10
CA THR A 40 20.01 -2.30 -4.17
C THR A 40 18.94 -2.15 -5.22
N THR A 41 17.83 -1.50 -4.88
CA THR A 41 16.67 -1.37 -5.77
C THR A 41 16.48 0.08 -6.19
N ASN A 42 16.45 0.34 -7.50
CA ASN A 42 16.25 1.67 -8.04
C ASN A 42 14.93 1.77 -8.82
N PHE A 43 13.85 2.14 -8.16
CA PHE A 43 12.56 2.35 -8.83
C PHE A 43 12.54 3.57 -9.76
N SER A 44 13.56 4.44 -9.72
CA SER A 44 13.63 5.65 -10.57
C SER A 44 13.77 5.34 -12.05
N VAL A 45 14.21 4.13 -12.41
CA VAL A 45 14.34 3.68 -13.81
C VAL A 45 13.00 3.25 -14.42
N ILE A 46 11.94 3.09 -13.61
CA ILE A 46 10.61 2.75 -14.10
C ILE A 46 10.05 3.90 -14.95
N PRO A 47 9.45 3.63 -16.12
CA PRO A 47 8.93 4.65 -17.02
C PRO A 47 7.67 5.34 -16.44
N ALA A 48 7.92 6.35 -15.61
CA ALA A 48 6.93 7.05 -14.79
C ALA A 48 5.79 7.72 -15.57
N ARG A 49 6.03 8.09 -16.83
CA ARG A 49 5.03 8.77 -17.67
C ARG A 49 3.89 7.85 -18.11
N VAL A 50 4.15 6.55 -18.20
CA VAL A 50 3.23 5.57 -18.77
C VAL A 50 2.79 4.52 -17.74
N THR A 51 3.56 4.34 -16.65
CA THR A 51 3.25 3.35 -15.61
C THR A 51 2.05 3.79 -14.77
N ILE A 52 0.99 2.98 -14.77
CA ILE A 52 -0.23 3.21 -13.96
C ILE A 52 -0.42 2.19 -12.85
N SER A 53 0.21 1.02 -12.97
CA SER A 53 0.18 -0.05 -11.98
C SER A 53 1.58 -0.61 -11.79
N LEU A 54 1.98 -0.75 -10.54
CA LEU A 54 3.25 -1.36 -10.14
C LEU A 54 2.98 -2.39 -9.06
N GLU A 55 3.36 -3.62 -9.33
CA GLU A 55 3.38 -4.70 -8.36
C GLU A 55 4.83 -5.08 -8.10
N VAL A 56 5.19 -5.19 -6.83
CA VAL A 56 6.50 -5.61 -6.37
C VAL A 56 6.31 -6.84 -5.50
N GLU A 57 6.82 -7.96 -5.98
CA GLU A 57 6.76 -9.25 -5.31
C GLU A 57 8.19 -9.64 -4.93
N CYS A 58 8.46 -9.75 -3.63
CA CYS A 58 9.77 -10.22 -3.17
C CYS A 58 9.78 -11.72 -2.94
N SER A 59 10.96 -12.33 -2.95
CA SER A 59 11.12 -13.76 -2.64
C SER A 59 10.70 -14.09 -1.21
N ASP A 60 9.82 -15.07 -1.05
CA ASP A 60 9.42 -15.63 0.23
C ASP A 60 10.47 -16.60 0.82
N VAL A 61 11.27 -17.25 -0.03
CA VAL A 61 12.30 -18.24 0.33
C VAL A 61 13.41 -17.68 1.24
N LEU A 62 13.83 -16.43 1.05
CA LEU A 62 14.99 -15.87 1.74
C LEU A 62 14.58 -14.96 2.91
N PHE A 63 15.03 -15.26 4.13
CA PHE A 63 14.73 -14.45 5.32
C PHE A 63 15.62 -13.20 5.45
N PHE A 64 15.61 -12.32 4.44
CA PHE A 64 16.24 -11.01 4.51
C PHE A 64 15.17 -9.92 4.64
N GLN A 65 15.39 -9.00 5.57
CA GLN A 65 14.53 -7.84 5.76
C GLN A 65 14.78 -6.84 4.62
N SER A 66 13.70 -6.33 4.02
CA SER A 66 13.82 -5.25 3.05
C SER A 66 13.70 -3.88 3.72
N ALA A 67 14.41 -2.89 3.18
CA ALA A 67 14.29 -1.51 3.58
C ALA A 67 13.68 -0.66 2.44
N LEU A 68 12.45 -0.18 2.64
CA LEU A 68 11.91 0.84 1.76
C LEU A 68 12.57 2.19 2.09
N ARG A 69 12.85 3.02 1.08
CA ARG A 69 13.43 4.36 1.29
C ARG A 69 12.34 5.43 1.13
N ASN A 70 12.52 6.57 1.80
CA ASN A 70 11.67 7.73 1.57
C ASN A 70 11.70 8.10 0.08
N LYS A 71 10.53 8.45 -0.47
CA LYS A 71 10.39 8.93 -1.85
C LYS A 71 10.83 7.90 -2.92
N SER A 72 10.88 6.60 -2.59
CA SER A 72 11.23 5.53 -3.53
C SER A 72 10.38 5.54 -4.81
N PHE A 73 9.13 6.02 -4.74
CA PHE A 73 8.19 6.04 -5.88
C PHE A 73 7.81 7.44 -6.35
N VAL A 74 8.51 8.50 -5.91
CA VAL A 74 8.09 9.90 -6.07
C VAL A 74 7.88 10.33 -7.54
N GLN A 75 8.64 9.74 -8.46
CA GLN A 75 8.55 9.98 -9.89
C GLN A 75 7.26 9.44 -10.51
N LEU A 76 6.65 8.39 -9.94
CA LEU A 76 5.49 7.66 -10.47
C LEU A 76 4.17 8.42 -10.23
N THR A 77 4.14 9.70 -10.60
CA THR A 77 3.02 10.63 -10.35
C THR A 77 1.69 10.22 -11.02
N ARG A 78 1.73 9.29 -11.98
CA ARG A 78 0.55 8.73 -12.66
C ARG A 78 0.08 7.38 -12.11
N LEU A 79 0.80 6.83 -11.14
CA LEU A 79 0.49 5.55 -10.53
C LEU A 79 -0.89 5.61 -9.85
N ARG A 80 -1.71 4.60 -10.14
CA ARG A 80 -3.04 4.41 -9.57
C ARG A 80 -3.08 3.17 -8.68
N GLN A 81 -2.24 2.18 -8.96
CA GLN A 81 -2.14 0.97 -8.17
C GLN A 81 -0.69 0.69 -7.79
N LEU A 82 -0.46 0.47 -6.50
CA LEU A 82 0.80 0.01 -5.95
C LEU A 82 0.54 -1.21 -5.06
N GLN A 83 1.26 -2.29 -5.33
CA GLN A 83 1.19 -3.51 -4.54
C GLN A 83 2.62 -3.91 -4.16
N ILE A 84 2.84 -4.16 -2.87
CA ILE A 84 4.11 -4.63 -2.33
C ILE A 84 3.82 -5.85 -1.48
N GLU A 85 4.26 -7.02 -1.94
CA GLU A 85 4.01 -8.30 -1.28
C GLU A 85 5.30 -9.06 -0.98
N TYR A 86 5.27 -9.82 0.12
CA TYR A 86 6.36 -10.71 0.56
C TYR A 86 7.72 -10.03 0.81
N CYS A 87 7.76 -8.69 0.82
CA CYS A 87 9.00 -7.93 0.96
C CYS A 87 9.52 -7.79 2.39
N LYS A 88 8.87 -8.36 3.41
CA LYS A 88 9.40 -8.41 4.80
C LYS A 88 9.87 -7.02 5.29
N ILE A 89 9.02 -6.01 5.13
CA ILE A 89 9.34 -4.63 5.49
C ILE A 89 8.95 -4.42 6.96
N GLY A 90 9.93 -4.11 7.82
CA GLY A 90 9.67 -3.81 9.24
C GLY A 90 9.21 -2.40 9.50
N GLU A 91 9.78 -1.43 8.81
CA GLU A 91 9.40 -0.04 8.99
C GLU A 91 9.07 0.55 7.63
N VAL A 92 7.86 1.07 7.49
CA VAL A 92 7.50 1.87 6.32
C VAL A 92 7.94 3.30 6.60
N PRO A 93 8.81 3.92 5.79
CA PRO A 93 9.22 5.31 6.02
C PRO A 93 8.07 6.32 5.89
N ARG A 94 8.14 7.43 6.62
CA ARG A 94 7.09 8.48 6.62
C ARG A 94 6.72 8.96 5.22
N ASP A 95 7.71 9.15 4.34
CA ASP A 95 7.50 9.66 2.98
C ASP A 95 7.61 8.54 1.93
N ALA A 96 7.34 7.28 2.30
CA ALA A 96 7.39 6.14 1.38
C ALA A 96 6.50 6.31 0.15
N PHE A 97 5.30 6.88 0.32
CA PHE A 97 4.29 7.07 -0.74
C PHE A 97 4.15 8.54 -1.18
N ALA A 98 5.11 9.40 -0.82
CA ALA A 98 5.13 10.79 -1.24
C ALA A 98 5.20 10.90 -2.77
N GLY A 99 4.50 11.89 -3.34
CA GLY A 99 4.38 12.08 -4.79
C GLY A 99 3.33 11.21 -5.49
N LEU A 100 2.80 10.17 -4.83
CA LEU A 100 1.76 9.28 -5.38
C LEU A 100 0.35 9.85 -5.21
N GLY A 101 0.13 11.10 -5.64
CA GLY A 101 -1.14 11.82 -5.44
C GLY A 101 -2.34 11.27 -6.23
N ASN A 102 -2.09 10.41 -7.24
CA ASN A 102 -3.12 9.74 -8.03
C ASN A 102 -3.40 8.30 -7.60
N LEU A 103 -2.76 7.83 -6.51
CA LEU A 103 -2.90 6.47 -6.04
C LEU A 103 -4.33 6.22 -5.56
N GLN A 104 -4.92 5.13 -6.05
CA GLN A 104 -6.29 4.70 -5.76
C GLN A 104 -6.29 3.39 -4.97
N ASN A 105 -5.40 2.47 -5.34
CA ASN A 105 -5.29 1.17 -4.71
C ASN A 105 -3.88 1.00 -4.14
N LEU A 106 -3.79 0.76 -2.84
CA LEU A 106 -2.53 0.42 -2.18
C LEU A 106 -2.69 -0.91 -1.44
N THR A 107 -1.82 -1.86 -1.78
CA THR A 107 -1.70 -3.13 -1.07
C THR A 107 -0.29 -3.24 -0.49
N LEU A 108 -0.23 -3.44 0.83
CA LEU A 108 0.98 -3.72 1.59
C LEU A 108 0.76 -5.04 2.32
N LYS A 109 1.38 -6.12 1.85
CA LYS A 109 1.25 -7.45 2.44
C LYS A 109 2.64 -8.06 2.57
N THR A 110 3.39 -7.53 3.51
CA THR A 110 4.84 -7.71 3.56
C THR A 110 5.23 -9.01 4.25
N PHE A 111 4.32 -9.67 4.98
CA PHE A 111 4.59 -10.89 5.75
C PHE A 111 5.76 -10.73 6.72
N ASN A 112 5.93 -9.52 7.27
CA ASN A 112 6.86 -9.32 8.36
C ASN A 112 6.17 -9.54 9.71
N THR A 113 6.98 -9.81 10.75
CA THR A 113 6.52 -10.10 12.12
C THR A 113 6.33 -8.85 13.00
N ASP A 114 6.74 -7.68 12.52
CA ASP A 114 6.79 -6.43 13.30
C ASP A 114 6.68 -5.17 12.41
N CYS A 115 5.69 -5.11 11.52
CA CYS A 115 5.55 -3.95 10.64
C CYS A 115 5.02 -2.71 11.39
N THR A 116 5.71 -1.58 11.24
CA THR A 116 5.32 -0.28 11.79
C THR A 116 4.93 0.69 10.67
N LEU A 117 3.77 1.33 10.84
CA LEU A 117 3.29 2.41 9.98
C LEU A 117 3.42 3.75 10.70
N PRO A 118 4.19 4.72 10.17
CA PRO A 118 4.39 6.02 10.81
C PRO A 118 3.14 6.89 10.71
N PRO A 119 2.99 7.90 11.59
CA PRO A 119 1.94 8.89 11.46
C PRO A 119 2.07 9.63 10.12
N GLU A 120 0.92 10.10 9.59
CA GLU A 120 0.83 10.86 8.35
C GLU A 120 1.32 10.13 7.08
N LEU A 121 1.51 8.80 7.14
CA LEU A 121 1.99 7.99 6.01
C LEU A 121 1.19 8.22 4.71
N PHE A 122 -0.12 8.44 4.82
CA PHE A 122 -1.03 8.63 3.69
C PHE A 122 -1.44 10.11 3.47
N LYS A 123 -0.68 11.08 4.00
CA LYS A 123 -1.06 12.51 3.94
C LYS A 123 -1.23 13.04 2.52
N GLU A 124 -0.49 12.51 1.53
CA GLU A 124 -0.56 12.95 0.13
C GLU A 124 -1.47 12.08 -0.75
N ASN A 125 -1.89 10.91 -0.27
CA ASN A 125 -2.61 9.90 -1.07
C ASN A 125 -4.15 10.03 -0.93
N LYS A 126 -4.68 11.26 -1.01
CA LYS A 126 -6.10 11.56 -0.73
C LYS A 126 -7.10 10.96 -1.74
N ARG A 127 -6.59 10.33 -2.82
CA ARG A 127 -7.38 9.64 -3.84
C ARG A 127 -7.52 8.13 -3.60
N LEU A 128 -6.94 7.61 -2.51
CA LEU A 128 -7.09 6.20 -2.14
C LEU A 128 -8.57 5.84 -1.99
N THR A 129 -8.96 4.78 -2.69
CA THR A 129 -10.25 4.12 -2.61
C THR A 129 -10.15 2.75 -1.95
N LYS A 130 -8.99 2.09 -2.07
CA LYS A 130 -8.72 0.78 -1.46
C LYS A 130 -7.37 0.80 -0.76
N LEU A 131 -7.37 0.41 0.51
CA LEU A 131 -6.16 0.25 1.31
C LEU A 131 -6.17 -1.11 1.99
N TYR A 132 -5.25 -1.98 1.57
CA TYR A 132 -5.07 -3.30 2.16
C TYR A 132 -3.70 -3.36 2.84
N ALA A 133 -3.70 -3.53 4.16
CA ALA A 133 -2.50 -3.69 4.97
C ALA A 133 -2.59 -4.96 5.85
N ARG A 134 -3.08 -6.05 5.25
CA ARG A 134 -3.27 -7.37 5.86
C ARG A 134 -1.95 -8.15 5.96
N ASN A 135 -1.83 -9.06 6.93
CA ASN A 135 -0.64 -9.93 7.10
C ASN A 135 0.67 -9.14 7.26
N ASN A 136 0.70 -8.19 8.20
CA ASN A 136 1.88 -7.38 8.49
C ASN A 136 2.27 -7.39 9.99
N SER A 137 1.54 -8.11 10.85
CA SER A 137 1.74 -8.07 12.31
C SER A 137 1.77 -6.64 12.88
N ILE A 138 0.92 -5.76 12.34
CA ILE A 138 0.81 -4.38 12.83
C ILE A 138 0.18 -4.42 14.23
N THR A 139 0.87 -3.82 15.19
CA THR A 139 0.42 -3.75 16.60
C THR A 139 -0.12 -2.37 16.99
N VAL A 140 0.26 -1.32 16.26
CA VAL A 140 -0.03 0.08 16.56
C VAL A 140 -0.58 0.78 15.33
N LEU A 141 -1.70 1.50 15.51
CA LEU A 141 -2.17 2.49 14.54
C LEU A 141 -1.95 3.88 15.14
N ALA A 142 -1.08 4.67 14.52
CA ALA A 142 -0.85 6.03 14.96
C ALA A 142 -2.16 6.84 14.91
N PRO A 143 -2.44 7.72 15.90
CA PRO A 143 -3.58 8.61 15.83
C PRO A 143 -3.58 9.42 14.53
N GLY A 144 -4.72 9.42 13.84
CA GLY A 144 -4.88 10.12 12.56
C GLY A 144 -4.16 9.48 11.35
N LEU A 145 -3.71 8.22 11.44
CA LEU A 145 -3.07 7.53 10.31
C LEU A 145 -3.90 7.59 9.01
N PHE A 146 -5.23 7.50 9.13
CA PHE A 146 -6.16 7.52 7.99
C PHE A 146 -6.85 8.89 7.78
N THR A 147 -6.42 9.94 8.49
CA THR A 147 -7.03 11.28 8.39
C THR A 147 -6.98 11.83 6.97
N GLY A 148 -8.11 12.35 6.53
CA GLY A 148 -8.34 12.92 5.21
C GLY A 148 -8.51 11.91 4.07
N LEU A 149 -8.59 10.60 4.33
CA LEU A 149 -8.90 9.58 3.31
C LEU A 149 -10.39 9.51 3.00
N TYR A 150 -11.01 10.65 2.67
CA TYR A 150 -12.46 10.79 2.45
C TYR A 150 -13.03 9.95 1.30
N MET A 151 -12.16 9.48 0.40
CA MET A 151 -12.53 8.68 -0.77
C MET A 151 -12.40 7.17 -0.54
N LEU A 152 -11.91 6.75 0.63
CA LEU A 152 -11.67 5.35 0.92
C LEU A 152 -13.00 4.59 0.99
N LEU A 153 -13.08 3.49 0.23
CA LEU A 153 -14.24 2.61 0.14
C LEU A 153 -13.99 1.29 0.87
N GLU A 154 -12.75 0.80 0.82
CA GLU A 154 -12.36 -0.48 1.40
C GLU A 154 -11.08 -0.34 2.21
N LEU A 155 -11.13 -0.78 3.47
CA LEU A 155 -10.00 -0.86 4.38
C LEU A 155 -9.89 -2.29 4.90
N ASN A 156 -8.77 -2.96 4.60
CA ASN A 156 -8.48 -4.29 5.12
C ASN A 156 -7.23 -4.23 6.01
N LEU A 157 -7.43 -4.51 7.30
CA LEU A 157 -6.41 -4.62 8.35
C LEU A 157 -6.42 -5.99 9.00
N ALA A 158 -6.99 -7.00 8.34
CA ALA A 158 -7.06 -8.36 8.86
C ALA A 158 -5.67 -8.99 9.05
N ASP A 159 -5.59 -10.08 9.81
CA ASP A 159 -4.33 -10.79 10.13
C ASP A 159 -3.22 -9.82 10.58
N ASN A 160 -3.53 -9.03 11.60
CA ASN A 160 -2.59 -8.18 12.30
C ASN A 160 -2.72 -8.42 13.80
N ASP A 161 -1.98 -7.66 14.60
CA ASP A 161 -1.94 -7.82 16.06
C ASP A 161 -2.57 -6.63 16.78
N LEU A 162 -3.57 -5.99 16.13
CA LEU A 162 -4.23 -4.81 16.66
C LEU A 162 -5.04 -5.15 17.92
N THR A 163 -5.01 -4.25 18.88
CA THR A 163 -5.79 -4.34 20.11
C THR A 163 -6.76 -3.16 20.21
N ASN A 164 -7.71 -3.25 21.13
CA ASN A 164 -8.74 -2.24 21.37
C ASN A 164 -8.16 -0.83 21.63
N THR A 165 -6.92 -0.74 22.14
CA THR A 165 -6.22 0.53 22.43
C THR A 165 -6.05 1.40 21.18
N TRP A 166 -5.89 0.79 20.01
CA TRP A 166 -5.57 1.48 18.75
C TRP A 166 -6.76 1.63 17.81
N VAL A 167 -7.89 1.01 18.15
CA VAL A 167 -9.12 1.02 17.35
C VAL A 167 -10.24 1.66 18.17
N ASN A 168 -10.36 2.98 18.06
CA ASN A 168 -11.29 3.82 18.82
C ASN A 168 -12.07 4.77 17.89
N SER A 169 -12.87 5.68 18.46
CA SER A 169 -13.72 6.62 17.71
C SER A 169 -12.97 7.57 16.79
N GLU A 170 -11.69 7.84 17.05
CA GLU A 170 -10.87 8.74 16.22
C GLU A 170 -10.14 8.01 15.10
N THR A 171 -9.99 6.68 15.20
CA THR A 171 -9.26 5.86 14.21
C THR A 171 -9.84 5.99 12.81
N PHE A 172 -11.16 6.18 12.68
CA PHE A 172 -11.88 6.17 11.40
C PHE A 172 -12.65 7.47 11.08
N MET A 173 -12.39 8.57 11.79
CA MET A 173 -13.18 9.82 11.77
C MET A 173 -13.47 10.38 10.36
N ASP A 174 -12.51 10.29 9.43
CA ASP A 174 -12.63 10.87 8.08
C ASP A 174 -13.04 9.86 6.99
N LEU A 175 -13.30 8.61 7.36
CA LEU A 175 -13.59 7.53 6.41
C LEU A 175 -15.07 7.51 6.02
N LEU A 176 -15.60 8.68 5.64
CA LEU A 176 -17.03 8.94 5.41
C LEU A 176 -17.65 8.07 4.31
N ARG A 177 -16.84 7.59 3.36
CA ARG A 177 -17.28 6.76 2.22
C ARG A 177 -16.97 5.27 2.40
N LEU A 178 -16.41 4.87 3.54
CA LEU A 178 -16.01 3.50 3.76
C LEU A 178 -17.24 2.58 3.72
N ALA A 179 -17.21 1.61 2.83
CA ALA A 179 -18.26 0.63 2.62
C ALA A 179 -17.88 -0.74 3.19
N SER A 180 -16.58 -1.06 3.21
CA SER A 180 -16.04 -2.33 3.69
C SER A 180 -14.89 -2.11 4.67
N LEU A 181 -14.99 -2.70 5.86
CA LEU A 181 -13.96 -2.68 6.90
C LEU A 181 -13.66 -4.10 7.40
N ASP A 182 -12.46 -4.60 7.18
CA ASP A 182 -12.03 -5.90 7.67
C ASP A 182 -10.97 -5.76 8.76
N LEU A 183 -11.35 -6.11 9.99
CA LEU A 183 -10.52 -6.19 11.19
C LEU A 183 -10.38 -7.64 11.68
N SER A 184 -10.78 -8.64 10.88
CA SER A 184 -10.73 -10.06 11.28
C SER A 184 -9.33 -10.52 11.67
N HIS A 185 -9.24 -11.55 12.49
CA HIS A 185 -7.96 -12.13 12.92
C HIS A 185 -6.98 -11.08 13.50
N ASN A 186 -7.50 -10.22 14.37
CA ASN A 186 -6.72 -9.32 15.22
C ASN A 186 -6.86 -9.71 16.70
N LYS A 187 -6.20 -8.97 17.60
CA LYS A 187 -6.28 -9.14 19.07
C LYS A 187 -7.32 -8.21 19.70
N ILE A 188 -8.35 -7.83 18.94
CA ILE A 188 -9.42 -6.94 19.37
C ILE A 188 -10.48 -7.77 20.08
N SER A 189 -10.67 -7.52 21.37
CA SER A 189 -11.62 -8.27 22.20
C SER A 189 -13.04 -7.68 22.22
N ARG A 190 -13.18 -6.38 21.90
CA ARG A 190 -14.43 -5.61 21.92
C ARG A 190 -14.27 -4.35 21.06
N LEU A 191 -15.33 -3.94 20.40
CA LEU A 191 -15.39 -2.66 19.70
C LEU A 191 -16.59 -1.88 20.24
N ASP A 192 -16.34 -0.64 20.66
CA ASP A 192 -17.40 0.24 21.12
C ASP A 192 -18.18 0.77 19.91
N ALA A 193 -19.49 0.95 20.04
CA ALA A 193 -20.32 1.50 18.96
C ALA A 193 -19.82 2.88 18.49
N ALA A 194 -19.17 3.64 19.38
CA ALA A 194 -18.56 4.93 19.06
C ALA A 194 -17.42 4.82 18.04
N THR A 195 -16.75 3.66 17.91
CA THR A 195 -15.72 3.41 16.90
C THR A 195 -16.24 3.58 15.48
N PHE A 196 -17.53 3.29 15.25
CA PHE A 196 -18.16 3.32 13.92
C PHE A 196 -19.00 4.59 13.68
N ARG A 197 -18.95 5.57 14.58
CA ARG A 197 -19.86 6.73 14.58
C ARG A 197 -19.86 7.49 13.25
N ASP A 198 -18.69 7.71 12.67
CA ASP A 198 -18.51 8.52 11.46
C ASP A 198 -18.58 7.68 10.16
N LEU A 199 -18.65 6.35 10.29
CA LEU A 199 -18.70 5.40 9.18
C LEU A 199 -20.12 5.24 8.61
N THR A 200 -20.70 6.37 8.20
CA THR A 200 -22.11 6.48 7.78
C THR A 200 -22.50 5.65 6.54
N ASN A 201 -21.52 5.24 5.73
CA ASN A 201 -21.71 4.42 4.53
C ASN A 201 -21.27 2.96 4.69
N LEU A 202 -20.93 2.52 5.92
CA LEU A 202 -20.42 1.17 6.16
C LEU A 202 -21.52 0.13 5.90
N GLN A 203 -21.25 -0.80 4.99
CA GLN A 203 -22.18 -1.85 4.59
C GLN A 203 -21.76 -3.21 5.15
N VAL A 204 -20.46 -3.49 5.08
CA VAL A 204 -19.88 -4.76 5.50
C VAL A 204 -18.72 -4.48 6.43
N TRP A 205 -18.71 -5.18 7.57
CA TRP A 205 -17.56 -5.16 8.45
C TRP A 205 -17.38 -6.50 9.16
N THR A 206 -16.12 -6.85 9.45
CA THR A 206 -15.73 -8.09 10.11
C THR A 206 -14.69 -7.78 11.19
N PHE A 207 -14.76 -8.42 12.36
CA PHE A 207 -13.80 -8.21 13.45
C PHE A 207 -13.40 -9.47 14.24
N ALA A 208 -13.95 -10.64 13.88
CA ALA A 208 -13.70 -11.93 14.54
C ALA A 208 -12.48 -12.65 13.97
#